data_AF-A0A246PXE0-F1
#
_entry.id   AF-A0A246PXE0-F1
#
_cell.length_a   1.000
_cell.length_b   1.000
_cell.length_c   1.000
_cell.angle_alpha   90.00
_cell.angle_beta   90.00
_cell.angle_gamma   90.00
#
_symmetry.space_group_name_H-M   'P 1'
#
loop_
_entity.id
_entity.type
_entity.pdbx_description
1 polymer ?
#
loop_
_entity_poly.entity_id
_entity_poly.type
_entity_poly.pdbx_seq_one_letter_code
_entity_poly.pdbx_strand_id
1 'polypeptide(L)'
;MAIKQMNNPKVDLVYRKRKSAEEMKHQVITFALMIFLTLVAFAAVAYPKTFSPTFSVPFILLLAVVQVIFQLYYFMHMSHKGHEAASFFLYSGLLIGLITILAFMTIVWI
;
A
#
# COMPACT_ATOMS: atom_id res chain seq x y z
N MET A 1 -14.52 26.78 -35.39
CA MET A 1 -14.84 25.49 -36.06
C MET A 1 -14.09 24.36 -35.34
N ALA A 2 -14.63 23.86 -34.21
CA ALA A 2 -13.92 22.93 -33.32
C ALA A 2 -14.87 21.86 -32.72
N ILE A 3 -15.70 21.25 -33.56
CA ILE A 3 -16.56 20.12 -33.17
C ILE A 3 -16.41 19.02 -34.23
N LYS A 4 -15.28 18.31 -34.27
CA LYS A 4 -15.19 17.05 -35.02
C LYS A 4 -13.96 16.18 -34.67
N GLN A 5 -13.79 15.77 -33.41
CA GLN A 5 -12.97 14.58 -33.09
C GLN A 5 -13.59 13.67 -32.03
N MET A 6 -14.91 13.71 -31.89
CA MET A 6 -15.67 12.71 -31.14
C MET A 6 -15.98 11.59 -32.15
N ASN A 7 -15.46 10.36 -31.95
CA ASN A 7 -15.63 9.14 -32.77
C ASN A 7 -14.49 8.71 -33.71
N ASN A 8 -13.22 8.70 -33.27
CA ASN A 8 -12.22 7.82 -33.91
C ASN A 8 -11.67 6.78 -32.91
N PRO A 9 -12.16 5.52 -32.92
CA PRO A 9 -11.80 4.52 -31.92
C PRO A 9 -10.31 4.18 -31.90
N LYS A 10 -9.60 4.37 -33.01
CA LYS A 10 -8.18 4.01 -33.14
C LYS A 10 -7.25 4.93 -32.35
N VAL A 11 -7.52 6.24 -32.30
CA VAL A 11 -6.70 7.18 -31.51
C VAL A 11 -6.95 7.00 -30.02
N ASP A 12 -8.20 6.82 -29.60
CA ASP A 12 -8.57 6.61 -28.19
C ASP A 12 -7.93 5.32 -27.62
N LEU A 13 -7.85 4.25 -28.41
CA LEU A 13 -7.16 3.01 -28.03
C LEU A 13 -5.64 3.19 -27.83
N VAL A 14 -4.99 4.02 -28.66
CA VAL A 14 -3.55 4.29 -28.55
C VAL A 14 -3.25 5.15 -27.31
N TYR A 15 -4.09 6.14 -27.02
CA TYR A 15 -3.96 6.96 -25.80
C TYR A 15 -4.20 6.13 -24.53
N ARG A 16 -5.24 5.28 -24.52
CA ARG A 16 -5.52 4.37 -23.40
C ARG A 16 -4.39 3.38 -23.14
N LYS A 17 -3.79 2.80 -24.19
CA LYS A 17 -2.63 1.90 -24.03
C LYS A 17 -1.41 2.59 -23.44
N ARG A 18 -1.12 3.83 -23.86
CA ARG A 18 0.00 4.59 -23.27
C ARG A 18 -0.26 4.95 -21.81
N LYS A 19 -1.48 5.39 -21.49
CA LYS A 19 -1.88 5.71 -20.11
C LYS A 19 -1.80 4.49 -19.18
N SER A 20 -2.33 3.34 -19.60
CA SER A 20 -2.24 2.10 -18.80
C SER A 20 -0.80 1.59 -18.64
N ALA A 21 0.08 1.82 -19.62
CA ALA A 21 1.49 1.47 -19.49
C ALA A 21 2.23 2.33 -18.45
N GLU A 22 1.86 3.60 -18.30
CA GLU A 22 2.42 4.48 -17.25
C GLU A 22 1.86 4.12 -15.87
N GLU A 23 0.57 3.84 -15.77
CA GLU A 23 -0.07 3.35 -14.53
C GLU A 23 0.58 2.03 -14.05
N MET A 24 0.85 1.11 -14.97
CA MET A 24 1.50 -0.17 -14.65
C MET A 24 2.95 0.02 -14.18
N LYS A 25 3.70 0.99 -14.75
CA LYS A 25 5.06 1.30 -14.27
C LYS A 25 5.07 1.78 -12.83
N HIS A 26 4.15 2.66 -12.46
CA HIS A 26 4.04 3.13 -11.07
C HIS A 26 3.69 1.99 -10.11
N GLN A 27 2.80 1.08 -10.50
CA GLN A 27 2.46 -0.09 -9.70
C GLN A 27 3.68 -1.01 -9.50
N VAL A 28 4.45 -1.27 -10.55
CA VAL A 28 5.66 -2.13 -10.49
C VAL A 28 6.75 -1.49 -9.62
N ILE A 29 6.98 -0.17 -9.73
CA ILE A 29 7.96 0.54 -8.91
C ILE A 29 7.59 0.44 -7.43
N THR A 30 6.33 0.69 -7.08
CA THR A 30 5.91 0.60 -5.67
C THR A 30 5.94 -0.84 -5.18
N PHE A 31 5.55 -1.81 -6.00
CA PHE A 31 5.65 -3.23 -5.63
C PHE A 31 7.10 -3.64 -5.35
N ALA A 32 8.05 -3.22 -6.19
CA ALA A 32 9.47 -3.45 -5.95
C ALA A 32 9.96 -2.77 -4.66
N LEU A 33 9.50 -1.54 -4.37
CA LEU A 33 9.82 -0.84 -3.13
C LEU A 33 9.27 -1.58 -1.89
N MET A 34 8.07 -2.15 -1.95
CA MET A 34 7.49 -2.95 -0.86
C MET A 34 8.38 -4.13 -0.52
N ILE A 35 8.75 -4.91 -1.53
CA ILE A 35 9.64 -6.07 -1.39
C ILE A 35 11.00 -5.63 -0.83
N PHE A 36 11.55 -4.53 -1.32
CA PHE A 36 12.82 -4.02 -0.80
C PHE A 36 12.74 -3.70 0.70
N LEU A 37 11.73 -2.96 1.12
CA LEU A 37 11.54 -2.59 2.52
C LEU A 37 11.25 -3.80 3.43
N THR A 38 10.57 -4.84 2.94
CA THR A 38 10.36 -6.08 3.72
C THR A 38 11.63 -6.89 3.86
N LEU A 39 12.46 -6.97 2.81
CA LEU A 39 13.77 -7.61 2.88
C LEU A 39 14.69 -6.91 3.90
N VAL A 40 14.64 -5.58 3.99
CA VAL A 40 15.36 -4.81 5.02
C VAL A 40 14.88 -5.17 6.43
N ALA A 41 13.56 -5.28 6.64
CA ALA A 41 13.01 -5.68 7.93
C ALA A 41 13.44 -7.11 8.32
N PHE A 42 13.44 -8.05 7.37
CA PHE A 42 13.91 -9.42 7.60
C PHE A 42 15.41 -9.48 7.87
N ALA A 43 16.22 -8.72 7.14
CA ALA A 43 17.65 -8.61 7.41
C ALA A 43 17.92 -8.07 8.83
N ALA A 44 17.16 -7.07 9.29
CA ALA A 44 17.29 -6.51 10.63
C ALA A 44 16.96 -7.50 11.76
N VAL A 45 16.13 -8.52 11.49
CA VAL A 45 15.77 -9.57 12.45
C VAL A 45 16.65 -10.82 12.31
N ALA A 46 17.10 -11.15 11.10
CA ALA A 46 17.89 -12.35 10.81
C ALA A 46 19.28 -12.35 11.46
N TYR A 47 19.81 -11.18 11.83
CA TYR A 47 21.10 -11.02 12.51
C TYR A 47 20.94 -10.53 13.97
N PRO A 48 20.35 -11.32 14.87
CA PRO A 48 20.10 -10.94 16.27
C PRO A 48 21.38 -10.77 17.10
N LYS A 49 22.54 -11.21 16.59
CA LYS A 49 23.86 -10.96 17.20
C LYS A 49 24.38 -9.55 16.94
N THR A 50 23.90 -8.89 15.88
CA THR A 50 24.34 -7.54 15.49
C THR A 50 23.34 -6.48 15.99
N PHE A 51 22.06 -6.83 16.06
CA PHE A 51 21.00 -5.96 16.56
C PHE A 51 20.30 -6.60 17.77
N SER A 52 20.34 -5.91 18.90
CA SER A 52 19.62 -6.34 20.10
C SER A 52 18.11 -6.37 19.84
N PRO A 53 17.37 -7.35 20.38
CA PRO A 53 15.90 -7.41 20.26
C PRO A 53 15.20 -6.13 20.67
N THR A 54 15.77 -5.39 21.64
CA THR A 54 15.23 -4.12 22.13
C THR A 54 15.24 -3.01 21.07
N PHE A 55 16.12 -3.10 20.06
CA PHE A 55 16.18 -2.17 18.92
C PHE A 55 15.42 -2.71 17.70
N SER A 56 15.57 -4.01 17.40
CA SER A 56 14.93 -4.61 16.22
C SER A 56 13.41 -4.57 16.29
N VAL A 57 12.80 -4.77 17.47
CA VAL A 57 11.33 -4.77 17.64
C VAL A 57 10.69 -3.42 17.29
N PRO A 58 11.06 -2.27 17.88
CA PRO A 58 10.47 -1.00 17.49
C PRO A 58 10.80 -0.61 16.04
N PHE A 59 11.97 -0.99 15.53
CA PHE A 59 12.38 -0.74 14.14
C PHE A 59 11.47 -1.45 13.13
N ILE A 60 11.24 -2.77 13.30
CA ILE A 60 10.35 -3.51 12.40
C ILE A 60 8.89 -3.07 12.53
N LEU A 61 8.47 -2.63 13.72
CA LEU A 61 7.10 -2.15 13.93
C LEU A 61 6.87 -0.83 13.18
N LEU A 62 7.86 0.07 13.18
CA LEU A 62 7.84 1.29 12.38
C LEU A 62 7.80 0.98 10.88
N LEU A 63 8.64 0.03 10.42
CA LEU A 63 8.60 -0.42 9.03
C LEU A 63 7.26 -1.07 8.67
N ALA A 64 6.64 -1.82 9.57
CA ALA A 64 5.33 -2.43 9.35
C ALA A 64 4.22 -1.38 9.18
N VAL A 65 4.23 -0.31 9.97
CA VAL A 65 3.27 0.81 9.78
C VAL A 65 3.47 1.49 8.42
N VAL A 66 4.74 1.75 8.05
CA VAL A 66 5.07 2.31 6.73
C VAL A 66 4.58 1.40 5.61
N GLN A 67 4.77 0.09 5.73
CA GLN A 67 4.27 -0.90 4.78
C GLN A 67 2.75 -0.85 4.62
N VAL A 68 2.02 -0.80 5.74
CA VAL A 68 0.55 -0.66 5.70
C VAL A 68 0.15 0.61 4.96
N ILE A 69 0.77 1.76 5.24
CA ILE A 69 0.47 3.01 4.55
C ILE A 69 0.74 2.92 3.04
N PHE A 70 1.90 2.39 2.64
CA PHE A 70 2.23 2.26 1.21
C PHE A 70 1.31 1.28 0.49
N GLN A 71 0.98 0.15 1.11
CA GLN A 71 0.03 -0.81 0.56
C GLN A 71 -1.33 -0.16 0.35
N LEU A 72 -1.77 0.67 1.29
CA LEU A 72 -3.04 1.39 1.17
C LEU A 72 -2.99 2.50 0.12
N TYR A 73 -1.92 3.30 0.06
CA TYR A 73 -1.87 4.48 -0.80
C TYR A 73 -1.61 4.15 -2.28
N TYR A 74 -0.81 3.11 -2.57
CA TYR A 74 -0.43 2.76 -3.94
C TYR A 74 -1.20 1.60 -4.53
N PHE A 75 -1.57 0.60 -3.73
CA PHE A 75 -2.41 -0.50 -4.22
C PHE A 75 -3.87 -0.01 -4.40
N MET A 76 -4.26 1.00 -3.63
CA MET A 76 -5.53 1.71 -3.75
C MET A 76 -5.28 3.06 -4.45
N HIS A 77 -5.19 3.03 -5.78
CA HIS A 77 -4.97 4.18 -6.67
C HIS A 77 -6.00 5.32 -6.44
N MET A 78 -5.83 6.12 -5.38
CA MET A 78 -6.68 7.28 -5.04
C MET A 78 -6.49 8.49 -5.97
N SER A 79 -5.90 8.30 -7.15
CA SER A 79 -5.78 9.35 -8.17
C SER A 79 -7.04 9.49 -9.06
N HIS A 80 -8.03 8.59 -8.94
CA HIS A 80 -9.28 8.68 -9.69
C HIS A 80 -10.52 8.80 -8.78
N LYS A 81 -11.24 9.92 -8.95
CA LYS A 81 -12.46 10.31 -8.22
C LYS A 81 -13.49 9.18 -8.24
N GLY A 82 -13.90 8.70 -7.05
CA GLY A 82 -15.06 7.80 -6.89
C GLY A 82 -14.94 6.61 -5.94
N HIS A 83 -13.90 6.51 -5.08
CA HIS A 83 -13.70 5.33 -4.24
C HIS A 83 -13.98 5.53 -2.73
N GLU A 84 -15.20 5.98 -2.39
CA GLU A 84 -15.68 5.98 -1.00
C GLU A 84 -15.68 4.58 -0.37
N ALA A 85 -16.01 3.54 -1.14
CA ALA A 85 -16.06 2.16 -0.65
C ALA A 85 -14.67 1.65 -0.19
N ALA A 86 -13.62 2.07 -0.88
CA ALA A 86 -12.27 1.63 -0.58
C ALA A 86 -11.74 2.30 0.70
N SER A 87 -12.01 3.61 0.86
CA SER A 87 -11.75 4.33 2.11
C SER A 87 -12.59 3.78 3.28
N PHE A 88 -13.85 3.44 3.05
CA PHE A 88 -14.73 2.86 4.08
C PHE A 88 -14.21 1.50 4.57
N PHE A 89 -13.79 0.62 3.66
CA PHE A 89 -13.18 -0.67 4.03
C PHE A 89 -11.86 -0.50 4.79
N LEU A 90 -11.13 0.58 4.51
CA LEU A 90 -9.90 0.93 5.19
C LEU A 90 -10.16 1.33 6.65
N TYR A 91 -11.08 2.27 6.87
CA TYR A 91 -11.44 2.71 8.22
C TYR A 91 -12.06 1.58 9.04
N SER A 92 -12.88 0.72 8.43
CA SER A 92 -13.44 -0.45 9.13
C SER A 92 -12.36 -1.50 9.44
N GLY A 93 -11.45 -1.78 8.52
CA GLY A 93 -10.31 -2.68 8.75
C GLY A 93 -9.38 -2.18 9.85
N LEU A 94 -9.07 -0.88 9.87
CA LEU A 94 -8.29 -0.25 10.92
C LEU A 94 -9.00 -0.33 12.28
N LEU A 95 -10.30 -0.04 12.31
CA LEU A 95 -11.11 -0.12 13.52
C LEU A 95 -11.13 -1.56 14.09
N ILE A 96 -11.41 -2.56 13.27
CA ILE A 96 -11.41 -3.97 13.70
C ILE A 96 -10.00 -4.39 14.15
N GLY A 97 -8.96 -4.00 13.42
CA GLY A 97 -7.57 -4.29 13.80
C GLY A 97 -7.21 -3.72 15.17
N LEU A 98 -7.55 -2.46 15.42
CA LEU A 98 -7.30 -1.80 16.71
C LEU A 98 -8.09 -2.45 17.84
N ILE A 99 -9.38 -2.76 17.63
CA ILE A 99 -10.21 -3.46 18.62
C ILE A 99 -9.62 -4.85 18.93
N THR A 100 -9.16 -5.57 17.91
CA THR A 100 -8.56 -6.89 18.07
C THR A 100 -7.29 -6.81 18.91
N ILE A 101 -6.37 -5.89 18.58
CA ILE A 101 -5.13 -5.68 19.35
C ILE A 101 -5.46 -5.30 20.80
N LEU A 102 -6.40 -4.37 21.00
CA LEU A 102 -6.83 -3.97 22.35
C LEU A 102 -7.42 -5.14 23.12
N ALA A 103 -8.30 -5.94 22.51
CA ALA A 103 -8.88 -7.12 23.15
C ALA A 103 -7.82 -8.16 23.55
N PHE A 104 -6.84 -8.44 22.68
CA PHE A 104 -5.73 -9.35 23.00
C PHE A 104 -4.79 -8.80 24.07
N MET A 105 -4.63 -7.48 24.17
CA MET A 105 -3.83 -6.86 25.22
C MET A 105 -4.56 -6.75 26.56
N THR A 106 -5.88 -6.53 26.58
CA THR A 106 -6.61 -6.23 27.82
C THR A 106 -7.49 -7.37 28.33
N ILE A 107 -8.11 -8.15 27.45
CA ILE A 107 -9.12 -9.17 27.84
C ILE A 107 -8.48 -10.56 27.96
N VAL A 108 -7.53 -10.91 27.09
CA VAL A 108 -6.94 -12.27 27.07
C VAL A 108 -6.04 -12.55 28.29
N TRP A 109 -5.62 -11.51 29.00
CA TRP A 109 -4.81 -11.62 30.23
C TRP A 109 -5.62 -11.51 31.53
N ILE A 110 -6.95 -11.41 31.42
CA ILE A 110 -7.91 -11.54 32.53
C ILE A 110 -8.34 -13.02 32.61
#